data_AF-A0A6B2TKK8-F1
#
_entry.id   AF-A0A6B2TKK8-F1
#
_cell.length_a   1.000
_cell.length_b   1.000
_cell.length_c   1.000
_cell.angle_alpha   90.00
_cell.angle_beta   90.00
_cell.angle_gamma   90.00
#
_symmetry.space_group_name_H-M   'P 1'
#
loop_
_entity.id
_entity.type
_entity.pdbx_description
1 polymer ?
#
loop_
_entity_poly.entity_id
_entity_poly.type
_entity_poly.pdbx_seq_one_letter_code
_entity_poly.pdbx_strand_id
1 'polypeptide(L)'
;HSRAVRTAAGELPRTPRPLPYRTLASVADITAGAEDQTLRILRDLDPSDPITSLDETRPRLDRAENWITTQVPAEARTIVRSEPDTELLASLDDAGRESLRLLLEGLDSHWSLDGLTHLVYGVPKVQAGFSADATAKELPAEIKVAQRSFFALLYRLLVTRETGPRLPTLLLAVGADRVRKLLAA
;
A
#
# COMPACT_ATOMS: atom_id res chain seq x y z
N HIS A 1 10.13 -14.14 30.92
CA HIS A 1 10.64 -13.86 29.57
C HIS A 1 11.16 -15.11 28.83
N SER A 2 11.83 -16.07 29.49
CA SER A 2 12.46 -17.24 28.82
C SER A 2 11.51 -18.29 28.22
N ARG A 3 10.24 -18.39 28.68
CA ARG A 3 9.31 -19.45 28.24
C ARG A 3 8.65 -19.20 26.87
N ALA A 4 8.73 -17.97 26.32
CA ALA A 4 8.06 -17.61 25.06
C ALA A 4 8.97 -17.67 23.82
N VAL A 5 10.25 -18.03 23.99
CA VAL A 5 11.26 -18.02 22.91
C VAL A 5 11.93 -19.38 22.68
N ARG A 6 11.53 -20.41 23.44
CA ARG A 6 12.08 -21.76 23.33
C ARG A 6 11.02 -22.82 23.65
N THR A 7 11.22 -24.00 23.10
CA THR A 7 10.49 -25.23 23.42
C THR A 7 11.47 -26.28 23.96
N ALA A 8 10.98 -27.48 24.28
CA ALA A 8 11.85 -28.62 24.57
C ALA A 8 12.74 -29.02 23.37
N ALA A 9 12.33 -28.66 22.15
CA ALA A 9 13.07 -28.95 20.92
C ALA A 9 14.16 -27.90 20.59
N GLY A 10 14.22 -26.77 21.30
CA GLY A 10 15.22 -25.72 21.05
C GLY A 10 14.63 -24.31 21.02
N GLU A 11 15.43 -23.34 20.56
CA GLU A 11 14.99 -21.95 20.36
C GLU A 11 14.02 -21.84 19.18
N LEU A 12 13.02 -20.96 19.31
CA LEU A 12 12.12 -20.67 18.21
C LEU A 12 12.85 -19.82 17.16
N PRO A 13 12.63 -20.08 15.85
CA PRO A 13 13.24 -19.29 14.79
C PRO A 13 12.83 -17.83 14.91
N ARG A 14 13.81 -16.94 14.81
CA ARG A 14 13.63 -15.49 14.84
C ARG A 14 13.65 -14.96 13.42
N THR A 15 12.87 -13.91 13.17
CA THR A 15 12.93 -13.17 11.91
C THR A 15 14.09 -12.20 11.93
N PRO A 16 15.06 -12.31 11.00
CA PRO A 16 16.22 -11.42 10.95
C PRO A 16 15.83 -9.94 10.85
N ARG A 17 14.89 -9.61 9.95
CA ARG A 17 14.38 -8.26 9.70
C ARG A 17 12.86 -8.25 9.87
N PRO A 18 12.36 -8.00 11.09
CA PRO A 18 10.93 -8.09 11.37
C PRO A 18 10.17 -6.89 10.78
N LEU A 19 9.46 -7.13 9.68
CA LEU A 19 8.52 -6.16 9.12
C LEU A 19 7.16 -6.18 9.87
N PRO A 20 6.39 -5.09 9.84
CA PRO A 20 5.03 -5.07 10.41
C PRO A 20 4.17 -6.18 9.79
N TYR A 21 3.49 -6.97 10.63
CA TYR A 21 2.73 -8.14 10.15
C TYR A 21 1.62 -7.74 9.18
N ARG A 22 0.95 -6.61 9.42
CA ARG A 22 -0.06 -6.05 8.50
C ARG A 22 0.50 -5.75 7.10
N THR A 23 1.77 -5.35 7.00
CA THR A 23 2.42 -5.07 5.71
C THR A 23 2.64 -6.38 4.98
N LEU A 24 3.21 -7.39 5.66
CA LEU A 24 3.42 -8.73 5.09
C LEU A 24 2.10 -9.37 4.65
N ALA A 25 1.05 -9.27 5.48
CA ALA A 25 -0.27 -9.81 5.15
C ALA A 25 -0.87 -9.09 3.93
N SER A 26 -0.75 -7.76 3.85
CA SER A 26 -1.21 -7.00 2.67
C SER A 26 -0.44 -7.38 1.41
N VAL A 27 0.88 -7.59 1.49
CA VAL A 27 1.68 -8.02 0.34
C VAL A 27 1.30 -9.44 -0.07
N ALA A 28 1.15 -10.35 0.88
CA ALA A 28 0.73 -11.73 0.63
C ALA A 28 -0.67 -11.82 -0.01
N ASP A 29 -1.62 -10.97 0.42
CA ASP A 29 -2.95 -10.88 -0.19
C ASP A 29 -2.90 -10.46 -1.66
N ILE A 30 -2.12 -9.41 -1.97
CA ILE A 30 -2.05 -8.84 -3.32
C ILE A 30 -1.23 -9.73 -4.27
N THR A 31 -0.17 -10.36 -3.77
CA THR A 31 0.73 -11.21 -4.58
C THR A 31 0.25 -12.65 -4.72
N ALA A 32 -0.72 -13.07 -3.89
CA ALA A 32 -1.18 -14.45 -3.78
C ALA A 32 -0.02 -15.46 -3.57
N GLY A 33 1.06 -15.04 -2.90
CA GLY A 33 2.24 -15.88 -2.62
C GLY A 33 3.28 -15.94 -3.73
N ALA A 34 3.20 -15.10 -4.77
CA ALA A 34 4.24 -15.02 -5.80
C ALA A 34 5.54 -14.41 -5.23
N GLU A 35 6.54 -15.25 -4.96
CA GLU A 35 7.77 -14.86 -4.25
C GLU A 35 8.54 -13.71 -4.92
N ASP A 36 8.71 -13.73 -6.24
CA ASP A 36 9.42 -12.66 -6.96
C ASP A 36 8.72 -11.30 -6.82
N GLN A 37 7.39 -11.32 -6.88
CA GLN A 37 6.55 -10.13 -6.69
C GLN A 37 6.65 -9.64 -5.24
N THR A 38 6.54 -10.55 -4.28
CA THR A 38 6.72 -10.25 -2.86
C THR A 38 8.08 -9.61 -2.61
N LEU A 39 9.16 -10.20 -3.11
CA LEU A 39 10.51 -9.67 -2.91
C LEU A 39 10.67 -8.28 -3.54
N ARG A 40 10.14 -8.07 -4.75
CA ARG A 40 10.13 -6.75 -5.41
C ARG A 40 9.44 -5.70 -4.54
N ILE A 41 8.26 -5.99 -4.00
CA ILE A 41 7.53 -5.04 -3.15
C ILE A 41 8.28 -4.78 -1.85
N LEU A 42 8.77 -5.83 -1.19
CA LEU A 42 9.47 -5.70 0.09
C LEU A 42 10.78 -4.92 -0.06
N ARG A 43 11.46 -5.04 -1.21
CA ARG A 43 12.62 -4.23 -1.58
C ARG A 43 12.27 -2.74 -1.67
N ASP A 44 11.13 -2.41 -2.29
CA ASP A 44 10.71 -1.02 -2.50
C ASP A 44 10.13 -0.36 -1.23
N LEU A 45 9.92 -1.10 -0.13
CA LEU A 45 9.40 -0.50 1.11
C LEU A 45 10.34 0.55 1.69
N ASP A 46 11.65 0.26 1.68
CA ASP A 46 12.71 1.15 2.15
C ASP A 46 13.91 1.05 1.21
N PRO A 47 14.02 1.95 0.20
CA PRO A 47 15.14 1.95 -0.74
C PRO A 47 16.50 2.20 -0.10
N SER A 48 16.56 2.76 1.13
CA SER A 48 17.83 3.02 1.83
C SER A 48 18.39 1.78 2.53
N ASP A 49 17.53 0.82 2.86
CA ASP A 49 17.88 -0.46 3.47
C ASP A 49 17.01 -1.58 2.84
N PRO A 50 17.23 -1.91 1.56
CA PRO A 50 16.34 -2.80 0.83
C PRO A 50 16.38 -4.24 1.35
N ILE A 51 15.25 -4.95 1.29
CA ILE A 51 15.21 -6.41 1.45
C ILE A 51 15.79 -7.05 0.18
N THR A 52 16.79 -7.92 0.35
CA THR A 52 17.50 -8.58 -0.74
C THR A 52 17.08 -10.04 -0.91
N SER A 53 16.61 -10.68 0.16
CA SER A 53 16.04 -12.04 0.17
C SER A 53 14.80 -12.13 1.07
N LEU A 54 13.84 -12.96 0.69
CA LEU A 54 12.66 -13.24 1.52
C LEU A 54 13.03 -13.90 2.86
N ASP A 55 14.16 -14.62 2.92
CA ASP A 55 14.65 -15.26 4.14
C ASP A 55 14.94 -14.26 5.26
N GLU A 56 15.25 -13.00 4.93
CA GLU A 56 15.40 -11.92 5.91
C GLU A 56 14.10 -11.65 6.67
N THR A 57 12.95 -11.96 6.06
CA THR A 57 11.61 -11.72 6.61
C THR A 57 10.91 -12.99 7.10
N ARG A 58 11.51 -14.16 6.87
CA ARG A 58 11.04 -15.45 7.37
C ARG A 58 11.43 -15.68 8.83
N PRO A 59 10.65 -16.43 9.63
CA PRO A 59 9.41 -17.13 9.26
C PRO A 59 8.15 -16.24 9.29
N ARG A 60 8.28 -14.94 9.55
CA ARG A 60 7.12 -14.04 9.74
C ARG A 60 6.30 -13.87 8.46
N LEU A 61 6.96 -13.84 7.30
CA LEU A 61 6.31 -13.87 5.99
C LEU A 61 5.45 -15.13 5.81
N ASP A 62 6.01 -16.32 6.05
CA ASP A 62 5.27 -17.59 5.95
C ASP A 62 4.01 -17.59 6.85
N ARG A 63 4.11 -16.98 8.04
CA ARG A 63 2.95 -16.84 8.94
C ARG A 63 1.90 -15.87 8.42
N ALA A 64 2.29 -14.82 7.69
CA ALA A 64 1.37 -13.89 7.06
C ALA A 64 0.66 -14.55 5.86
N GLU A 65 1.41 -15.25 5.01
CA GLU A 65 0.88 -16.01 3.87
C GLU A 65 -0.09 -17.09 4.34
N ASN A 66 0.28 -17.87 5.35
CA ASN A 66 -0.62 -18.89 5.91
C ASN A 66 -1.91 -18.26 6.47
N TRP A 67 -1.83 -17.10 7.12
CA TRP A 67 -3.02 -16.41 7.61
C TRP A 67 -3.92 -15.94 6.48
N ILE A 68 -3.37 -15.32 5.43
CA ILE A 68 -4.14 -14.93 4.22
C ILE A 68 -4.82 -16.14 3.59
N THR A 69 -4.07 -17.22 3.38
CA THR A 69 -4.60 -18.41 2.68
C THR A 69 -5.67 -19.13 3.49
N THR A 70 -5.55 -19.18 4.82
CA THR A 70 -6.44 -20.00 5.67
C THR A 70 -7.54 -19.23 6.38
N GLN A 71 -7.38 -17.91 6.59
CA GLN A 71 -8.30 -17.10 7.40
C GLN A 71 -9.03 -16.02 6.61
N VAL A 72 -8.53 -15.61 5.43
CA VAL A 72 -9.18 -14.60 4.60
C VAL A 72 -10.01 -15.29 3.51
N PRO A 73 -11.36 -15.11 3.51
CA PRO A 73 -12.22 -15.65 2.46
C PRO A 73 -11.77 -15.17 1.08
N ALA A 74 -11.90 -16.01 0.06
CA ALA A 74 -11.42 -15.70 -1.29
C ALA A 74 -12.09 -14.44 -1.86
N GLU A 75 -13.38 -14.26 -1.58
CA GLU A 75 -14.17 -13.08 -1.93
C GLU A 75 -13.73 -11.82 -1.20
N ALA A 76 -13.02 -11.92 -0.07
CA ALA A 76 -12.51 -10.77 0.66
C ALA A 76 -11.13 -10.30 0.16
N ARG A 77 -10.42 -11.13 -0.60
CA ARG A 77 -9.05 -10.84 -1.10
C ARG A 77 -9.00 -9.65 -2.04
N THR A 78 -7.86 -8.96 -2.02
CA THR A 78 -7.62 -7.79 -2.87
C THR A 78 -7.36 -8.23 -4.31
N ILE A 79 -8.16 -7.75 -5.25
CA ILE A 79 -7.97 -7.99 -6.68
C ILE A 79 -7.68 -6.66 -7.36
N VAL A 80 -6.46 -6.51 -7.88
CA VAL A 80 -6.06 -5.32 -8.65
C VAL A 80 -6.62 -5.41 -10.06
N ARG A 81 -7.24 -4.33 -10.54
CA ARG A 81 -7.74 -4.20 -11.91
C ARG A 81 -6.65 -4.44 -12.94
N SER A 82 -6.97 -5.16 -14.01
CA SER A 82 -6.07 -5.36 -15.16
C SER A 82 -6.09 -4.16 -16.11
N GLU A 83 -7.24 -3.50 -16.23
CA GLU A 83 -7.47 -2.37 -17.13
C GLU A 83 -8.06 -1.15 -16.40
N PRO A 84 -7.83 0.07 -16.92
CA PRO A 84 -8.36 1.30 -16.34
C PRO A 84 -9.89 1.28 -16.28
N ASP A 85 -10.46 1.94 -15.27
CA ASP A 85 -11.91 2.22 -15.25
C ASP A 85 -12.21 3.47 -16.08
N THR A 86 -12.29 3.32 -17.40
CA THR A 86 -12.47 4.45 -18.31
C THR A 86 -13.78 5.21 -18.08
N GLU A 87 -14.83 4.51 -17.62
CA GLU A 87 -16.12 5.13 -17.31
C GLU A 87 -16.00 6.01 -16.05
N LEU A 88 -15.43 5.46 -14.97
CA LEU A 88 -15.22 6.23 -13.74
C LEU A 88 -14.27 7.41 -13.99
N LEU A 89 -13.16 7.19 -14.71
CA LEU A 89 -12.20 8.24 -15.06
C LEU A 89 -12.85 9.37 -15.87
N ALA A 90 -13.67 9.05 -16.87
CA ALA A 90 -14.38 10.04 -17.67
C ALA A 90 -15.42 10.83 -16.87
N SER A 91 -16.01 10.21 -15.83
CA SER A 91 -17.01 10.82 -14.96
C SER A 91 -16.42 11.76 -13.89
N LEU A 92 -15.10 11.79 -13.71
CA LEU A 92 -14.46 12.62 -12.69
C LEU A 92 -14.66 14.11 -12.98
N ASP A 93 -14.92 14.87 -11.91
CA ASP A 93 -14.88 16.33 -11.91
C ASP A 93 -13.41 16.83 -11.92
N ASP A 94 -13.25 18.15 -12.03
CA ASP A 94 -11.93 18.78 -12.06
C ASP A 94 -11.11 18.47 -10.80
N ALA A 95 -11.77 18.38 -9.65
CA ALA A 95 -11.11 18.03 -8.39
C ALA A 95 -10.60 16.58 -8.39
N GLY A 96 -11.40 15.63 -8.85
CA GLY A 96 -10.99 14.23 -8.99
C GLY A 96 -9.80 14.09 -9.94
N ARG A 97 -9.87 14.70 -11.13
CA ARG A 97 -8.78 14.68 -12.13
C ARG A 97 -7.49 15.29 -11.59
N GLU A 98 -7.59 16.44 -10.94
CA GLU A 98 -6.44 17.14 -10.35
C GLU A 98 -5.78 16.30 -9.25
N SER A 99 -6.57 15.63 -8.41
CA SER A 99 -6.02 14.75 -7.37
C SER A 99 -5.22 13.58 -7.94
N LEU A 100 -5.68 12.99 -9.06
CA LEU A 100 -4.95 11.94 -9.76
C LEU A 100 -3.69 12.49 -10.43
N ARG A 101 -3.76 13.67 -11.06
CA ARG A 101 -2.59 14.34 -11.65
C ARG A 101 -1.49 14.56 -10.61
N LEU A 102 -1.83 15.16 -9.46
CA LEU A 102 -0.88 15.40 -8.36
C LEU A 102 -0.27 14.11 -7.81
N LEU A 103 -1.07 13.04 -7.70
CA LEU A 103 -0.56 11.73 -7.30
C LEU A 103 0.48 11.21 -8.31
N LEU A 104 0.13 11.21 -9.60
CA LEU A 104 0.95 10.66 -10.67
C LEU A 104 2.26 11.43 -10.87
N GLU A 105 2.25 12.75 -10.69
CA GLU A 105 3.46 13.60 -10.73
C GLU A 105 4.38 13.34 -9.53
N GLY A 106 3.82 13.02 -8.37
CA GLY A 106 4.58 12.76 -7.15
C GLY A 106 5.22 11.39 -7.09
N LEU A 107 4.79 10.41 -7.90
CA LEU A 107 5.20 9.00 -7.74
C LEU A 107 6.71 8.79 -7.77
N ASP A 108 7.42 9.38 -8.73
CA ASP A 108 8.86 9.12 -8.92
C ASP A 108 9.69 9.61 -7.73
N SER A 109 9.33 10.79 -7.20
CA SER A 109 10.03 11.41 -6.05
C SER A 109 9.72 10.75 -4.71
N HIS A 110 8.66 9.93 -4.65
CA HIS A 110 8.12 9.40 -3.39
C HIS A 110 8.07 7.87 -3.34
N TRP A 111 8.72 7.15 -4.27
CA TRP A 111 8.59 5.68 -4.40
C TRP A 111 9.28 4.89 -3.26
N SER A 112 8.65 4.91 -2.10
CA SER A 112 8.95 4.13 -0.89
C SER A 112 7.69 4.04 -0.03
N LEU A 113 7.69 3.22 1.02
CA LEU A 113 6.52 3.14 1.91
C LEU A 113 6.23 4.49 2.61
N ASP A 114 7.28 5.17 3.07
CA ASP A 114 7.15 6.46 3.76
C ASP A 114 6.79 7.59 2.78
N GLY A 115 7.52 7.68 1.66
CA GLY A 115 7.25 8.66 0.61
C GLY A 115 5.83 8.56 0.06
N LEU A 116 5.35 7.35 -0.26
CA LEU A 116 3.98 7.17 -0.73
C LEU A 116 2.95 7.44 0.37
N THR A 117 3.29 7.20 1.65
CA THR A 117 2.44 7.61 2.77
C THR A 117 2.32 9.14 2.81
N HIS A 118 3.44 9.86 2.68
CA HIS A 118 3.44 11.32 2.64
C HIS A 118 2.61 11.83 1.44
N LEU A 119 2.88 11.29 0.24
CA LEU A 119 2.21 11.70 -1.00
C LEU A 119 0.69 11.54 -0.94
N VAL A 120 0.18 10.36 -0.60
CA VAL A 120 -1.28 10.12 -0.63
C VAL A 120 -2.03 10.98 0.39
N TYR A 121 -1.43 11.25 1.55
CA TYR A 121 -2.03 12.16 2.54
C TYR A 121 -1.82 13.63 2.19
N GLY A 122 -0.78 13.96 1.43
CA GLY A 122 -0.42 15.30 0.98
C GLY A 122 -1.26 15.81 -0.18
N VAL A 123 -1.65 14.96 -1.13
CA VAL A 123 -2.42 15.36 -2.33
C VAL A 123 -3.67 16.19 -1.97
N PRO A 124 -4.57 15.75 -1.07
CA PRO A 124 -5.74 16.55 -0.70
C PRO A 124 -5.41 17.86 0.04
N LYS A 125 -4.24 17.94 0.70
CA LYS A 125 -3.78 19.19 1.35
C LYS A 125 -3.34 20.21 0.31
N VAL A 126 -2.50 19.77 -0.64
CA VAL A 126 -1.96 20.59 -1.73
C VAL A 126 -3.08 21.12 -2.61
N GLN A 127 -4.03 20.25 -2.95
CA GLN A 127 -5.21 20.63 -3.73
C GLN A 127 -6.05 21.72 -3.04
N ALA A 128 -6.08 21.73 -1.70
CA ALA A 128 -6.76 22.75 -0.92
C ALA A 128 -5.88 23.99 -0.63
N GLY A 129 -4.70 24.09 -1.23
CA GLY A 129 -3.78 25.24 -1.10
C GLY A 129 -2.87 25.20 0.13
N PHE A 130 -2.75 24.06 0.81
CA PHE A 130 -1.86 23.89 1.97
C PHE A 130 -0.56 23.19 1.59
N SER A 131 0.46 23.34 2.43
CA SER A 131 1.67 22.52 2.34
C SER A 131 1.33 21.03 2.54
N ALA A 132 2.01 20.13 1.82
CA ALA A 132 1.94 18.69 2.08
C ALA A 132 2.36 18.33 3.52
N ASP A 133 3.27 19.13 4.10
CA ASP A 133 3.77 18.98 5.47
C ASP A 133 2.86 19.60 6.54
N ALA A 134 1.78 20.28 6.13
CA ALA A 134 0.86 20.91 7.06
C ALA A 134 0.32 19.89 8.08
N THR A 135 0.36 20.27 9.35
CA THR A 135 -0.06 19.43 10.47
C THR A 135 -1.57 19.54 10.69
N ALA A 136 -2.12 18.62 11.48
CA ALA A 136 -3.56 18.62 11.79
C ALA A 136 -4.04 19.91 12.51
N LYS A 137 -3.13 20.72 13.07
CA LYS A 137 -3.48 22.01 13.69
C LYS A 137 -3.66 23.14 12.67
N GLU A 138 -3.00 23.02 11.51
CA GLU A 138 -3.03 24.00 10.43
C GLU A 138 -4.13 23.69 9.40
N LEU A 139 -4.65 22.46 9.44
CA LEU A 139 -5.60 21.97 8.46
C LEU A 139 -7.04 22.07 8.96
N PRO A 140 -7.96 22.61 8.13
CA PRO A 140 -9.39 22.52 8.36
C PRO A 140 -9.90 21.07 8.43
N ALA A 141 -11.05 20.83 9.06
CA ALA A 141 -11.59 19.48 9.25
C ALA A 141 -11.99 18.81 7.93
N GLU A 142 -12.34 19.61 6.92
CA GLU A 142 -12.73 19.21 5.58
C GLU A 142 -11.60 18.45 4.87
N ILE A 143 -10.33 18.70 5.21
CA ILE A 143 -9.18 18.00 4.64
C ILE A 143 -9.22 16.51 4.96
N LYS A 144 -9.68 16.13 6.16
CA LYS A 144 -9.85 14.71 6.51
C LYS A 144 -10.96 14.07 5.67
N VAL A 145 -11.99 14.84 5.29
CA VAL A 145 -13.05 14.35 4.40
C VAL A 145 -12.48 14.16 3.00
N ALA A 146 -11.76 15.16 2.48
CA ALA A 146 -11.11 15.09 1.18
C ALA A 146 -10.12 13.92 1.07
N GLN A 147 -9.33 13.65 2.13
CA GLN A 147 -8.47 12.46 2.21
C GLN A 147 -9.25 11.15 2.09
N ARG A 148 -10.36 11.01 2.81
CA ARG A 148 -11.19 9.81 2.72
C ARG A 148 -11.81 9.64 1.33
N SER A 149 -12.32 10.72 0.74
CA SER A 149 -12.88 10.70 -0.62
C SER A 149 -11.83 10.34 -1.67
N PHE A 150 -10.62 10.89 -1.56
CA PHE A 150 -9.50 10.56 -2.42
C PHE A 150 -9.09 9.08 -2.27
N PHE A 151 -9.02 8.57 -1.04
CA PHE A 151 -8.69 7.17 -0.80
C PHE A 151 -9.74 6.22 -1.37
N ALA A 152 -11.02 6.55 -1.19
CA ALA A 152 -12.13 5.81 -1.78
C ALA A 152 -12.09 5.82 -3.32
N LEU A 153 -11.72 6.94 -3.93
CA LEU A 153 -11.49 7.02 -5.37
C LEU A 153 -10.37 6.07 -5.83
N LEU A 154 -9.23 6.06 -5.14
CA LEU A 154 -8.11 5.16 -5.46
C LEU A 154 -8.49 3.69 -5.29
N TYR A 155 -9.25 3.33 -4.24
CA TYR A 155 -9.72 1.95 -4.09
C TYR A 155 -10.67 1.54 -5.22
N ARG A 156 -11.57 2.42 -5.66
CA ARG A 156 -12.47 2.12 -6.78
C ARG A 156 -11.70 1.88 -8.08
N LEU A 157 -10.76 2.78 -8.37
CA LEU A 157 -9.95 2.75 -9.59
C LEU A 157 -8.91 1.62 -9.62
N LEU A 158 -8.41 1.16 -8.46
CA LEU A 158 -7.37 0.13 -8.41
C LEU A 158 -7.93 -1.27 -8.10
N VAL A 159 -8.95 -1.38 -7.26
CA VAL A 159 -9.43 -2.68 -6.72
C VAL A 159 -10.95 -2.85 -6.74
N THR A 160 -11.70 -1.93 -7.38
CA THR A 160 -13.17 -2.01 -7.52
C THR A 160 -13.90 -2.08 -6.17
N ARG A 161 -13.39 -1.38 -5.14
CA ARG A 161 -14.02 -1.30 -3.81
C ARG A 161 -13.93 0.10 -3.24
N GLU A 162 -14.73 0.39 -2.22
CA GLU A 162 -14.65 1.66 -1.47
C GLU A 162 -13.59 1.64 -0.37
N THR A 163 -13.15 0.44 0.04
CA THR A 163 -12.13 0.22 1.08
C THR A 163 -11.20 -0.91 0.67
N GLY A 164 -10.01 -0.93 1.26
CA GLY A 164 -8.99 -1.92 0.91
C GLY A 164 -7.79 -1.89 1.85
N PRO A 165 -6.71 -2.59 1.46
CA PRO A 165 -5.45 -2.58 2.21
C PRO A 165 -4.80 -1.19 2.19
N ARG A 166 -3.81 -0.97 3.05
CA ARG A 166 -3.12 0.33 3.16
C ARG A 166 -2.62 0.82 1.78
N LEU A 167 -3.12 1.99 1.34
CA LEU A 167 -2.85 2.56 0.01
C LEU A 167 -1.36 2.61 -0.38
N PRO A 168 -0.43 3.11 0.45
CA PRO A 168 1.00 3.08 0.11
C PRO A 168 1.51 1.68 -0.25
N THR A 169 1.09 0.65 0.49
CA THR A 169 1.46 -0.74 0.22
C THR A 169 0.78 -1.26 -1.05
N LEU A 170 -0.49 -0.89 -1.27
CA LEU A 170 -1.19 -1.21 -2.51
C LEU A 170 -0.47 -0.62 -3.74
N LEU A 171 -0.08 0.66 -3.70
CA LEU A 171 0.62 1.32 -4.80
C LEU A 171 1.94 0.63 -5.14
N LEU A 172 2.76 0.30 -4.13
CA LEU A 172 3.99 -0.49 -4.33
C LEU A 172 3.71 -1.86 -4.95
N ALA A 173 2.64 -2.51 -4.48
CA ALA A 173 2.23 -3.81 -4.96
C ALA A 173 1.73 -3.81 -6.40
N VAL A 174 1.00 -2.77 -6.80
CA VAL A 174 0.57 -2.53 -8.18
C VAL A 174 1.77 -2.20 -9.08
N GLY A 175 2.74 -1.43 -8.58
CA GLY A 175 3.91 -0.97 -9.32
C GLY A 175 3.65 0.34 -10.08
N ALA A 176 4.66 1.21 -10.17
CA ALA A 176 4.51 2.58 -10.66
C ALA A 176 3.92 2.65 -12.07
N ASP A 177 4.44 1.86 -13.01
CA ASP A 177 3.98 1.84 -14.41
C ASP A 177 2.52 1.42 -14.51
N ARG A 178 2.10 0.42 -13.72
CA ARG A 178 0.72 -0.05 -13.73
C ARG A 178 -0.22 0.93 -13.03
N VAL A 179 0.23 1.59 -11.96
CA VAL A 179 -0.53 2.71 -11.35
C VAL A 179 -0.75 3.80 -12.39
N ARG A 180 0.29 4.21 -13.12
CA ARG A 180 0.18 5.19 -14.21
C ARG A 180 -0.79 4.72 -15.28
N LYS A 181 -0.69 3.47 -15.75
CA LYS A 181 -1.61 2.90 -16.73
C LYS A 181 -3.06 2.95 -16.24
N LEU A 182 -3.33 2.51 -15.01
CA LEU A 182 -4.69 2.39 -14.45
C LEU A 182 -5.36 3.72 -14.11
N LEU A 183 -4.56 4.75 -13.79
CA LEU A 183 -5.05 6.06 -13.34
C LEU A 183 -4.91 7.16 -14.39
N ALA A 184 -4.25 6.90 -15.52
CA ALA A 184 -4.20 7.83 -16.63
C ALA A 184 -5.62 8.02 -17.19
N ALA A 185 -6.16 9.23 -17.02
CA ALA A 185 -7.39 9.68 -17.64
C ALA A 185 -7.13 10.19 -19.06
#